data_AF-A0A7S4KQB1-F1
#
_entry.id   AF-A0A7S4KQB1-F1
#
_cell.length_a   1.000
_cell.length_b   1.000
_cell.length_c   1.000
_cell.angle_alpha   90.00
_cell.angle_beta   90.00
_cell.angle_gamma   90.00
#
_symmetry.space_group_name_H-M   'P 1'
#
loop_
_entity.id
_entity.type
_entity.pdbx_description
1 polymer ?
#
loop_
_entity_poly.entity_id
_entity_poly.type
_entity_poly.pdbx_seq_one_letter_code
_entity_poly.pdbx_strand_id
1 'polypeptide(L)'
;GWSRKMPKRTFFDMSIGGEDAGRIVFELWSEDCPKTCENFRALCTGEKGQASSKDVALHYKGSTFHRIIPNFMCQGGDFTKGDGTGGESIYGEKFEDENFMHKHNMPGLLSMANAGPGTNGSQFFITTVETPHLDGKHVVFGKVMKGMNIVRRMEAVETEGDRPIKEVKIRDCGEISENADDGFYDPFADPKDSFPDFPADAPPDCNYHEAAKTIKELGNEAFKAGELSRAVFKYQKALRYIDQGGFAGEDHVQEATVSCHLNIAMCYLKQQDAYQCIKECDKALDINENNMKAIFRRGCAYLLNNDVDKAEADLKRAEAANPSDPAIKKELAKLVAVKKKFAQKDKELAKKMFG
;
A
#
# COMPACT_ATOMS: atom_id res chain seq x y z
N GLY A 1 -35.15 24.99 19.49
CA GLY A 1 -34.26 24.94 18.32
C GLY A 1 -33.57 23.61 18.32
N TRP A 2 -33.68 22.84 17.24
CA TRP A 2 -33.01 21.54 17.13
C TRP A 2 -31.54 21.80 16.80
N SER A 3 -30.68 21.69 17.81
CA SER A 3 -29.24 21.55 17.58
C SER A 3 -29.03 20.15 17.01
N ARG A 4 -28.81 20.04 15.70
CA ARG A 4 -28.41 18.77 15.08
C ARG A 4 -26.99 18.50 15.58
N LYS A 5 -26.86 17.52 16.49
CA LYS A 5 -25.56 17.09 17.01
C LYS A 5 -24.70 16.66 15.83
N MET A 6 -23.50 17.22 15.69
CA MET A 6 -22.59 16.80 14.62
C MET A 6 -22.22 15.33 14.82
N PRO A 7 -22.09 14.55 13.73
CA PRO A 7 -21.73 13.15 13.84
C PRO A 7 -20.32 13.01 14.44
N LYS A 8 -20.13 11.96 15.26
CA LYS A 8 -18.81 11.66 15.81
C LYS A 8 -17.85 11.30 14.67
N ARG A 9 -16.64 11.84 14.72
CA ARG A 9 -15.60 11.62 13.71
C ARG A 9 -14.41 10.91 14.33
N THR A 10 -13.87 9.92 13.63
CA THR A 10 -12.64 9.23 14.03
C THR A 10 -11.68 9.14 12.86
N PHE A 11 -10.42 8.81 13.11
CA PHE A 11 -9.42 8.66 12.06
C PHE A 11 -8.52 7.44 12.27
N PHE A 12 -7.94 6.98 11.17
CA PHE A 12 -6.77 6.12 11.13
C PHE A 12 -5.67 6.76 10.30
N ASP A 13 -4.48 6.91 10.88
CA ASP A 13 -3.24 7.13 10.12
C ASP A 13 -2.69 5.77 9.70
N MET A 14 -2.56 5.56 8.39
CA MET A 14 -2.25 4.26 7.81
C MET A 14 -0.80 4.15 7.38
N SER A 15 -0.24 2.95 7.45
CA SER A 15 0.97 2.58 6.73
C SER A 15 0.79 1.30 5.92
N ILE A 16 1.48 1.21 4.79
CA ILE A 16 1.51 0.03 3.91
C ILE A 16 2.97 -0.36 3.69
N GLY A 17 3.36 -1.57 4.11
CA GLY A 17 4.74 -2.03 4.03
C GLY A 17 5.73 -1.16 4.82
N GLY A 18 5.26 -0.47 5.85
CA GLY A 18 6.05 0.46 6.67
C GLY A 18 6.13 1.89 6.13
N GLU A 19 5.64 2.17 4.92
CA GLU A 19 5.56 3.53 4.38
C GLU A 19 4.25 4.22 4.78
N ASP A 20 4.30 5.54 4.99
CA ASP A 20 3.12 6.34 5.28
C ASP A 20 2.14 6.32 4.10
N ALA A 21 0.89 5.93 4.36
CA ALA A 21 -0.17 5.85 3.35
C ALA A 21 -1.19 7.00 3.46
N GLY A 22 -1.11 7.83 4.49
CA GLY A 22 -2.03 8.94 4.75
C GLY A 22 -3.09 8.64 5.81
N ARG A 23 -4.07 9.54 5.92
CA ARG A 23 -5.15 9.46 6.91
C ARG A 23 -6.50 9.10 6.31
N ILE A 24 -7.19 8.13 6.91
CA ILE A 24 -8.62 7.86 6.64
C ILE A 24 -9.44 8.52 7.75
N VAL A 25 -10.49 9.24 7.37
CA VAL A 25 -11.41 9.91 8.30
C VAL A 25 -12.79 9.27 8.17
N PHE A 26 -13.39 8.90 9.29
CA PHE A 26 -14.69 8.23 9.35
C PHE A 26 -15.75 9.13 10.00
N GLU A 27 -16.98 9.00 9.52
CA GLU A 27 -18.22 9.43 10.19
C GLU A 27 -18.84 8.22 10.90
N LEU A 28 -19.26 8.39 12.15
CA LEU A 28 -19.98 7.38 12.91
C LEU A 28 -21.45 7.80 13.10
N TRP A 29 -22.37 6.90 12.78
CA TRP A 29 -23.82 7.14 12.86
C TRP A 29 -24.35 6.82 14.26
N SER A 30 -23.87 7.59 15.25
CA SER A 30 -24.14 7.33 16.68
C SER A 30 -25.60 7.54 17.10
N GLU A 31 -26.43 8.21 16.29
CA GLU A 31 -27.88 8.31 16.53
C GLU A 31 -28.59 7.00 16.20
N ASP A 32 -28.06 6.26 15.22
CA ASP A 32 -28.64 5.01 14.72
C ASP A 32 -28.06 3.80 15.43
N CYS A 33 -26.74 3.76 15.64
CA CYS A 33 -26.01 2.65 16.27
C CYS A 33 -25.14 3.14 17.45
N PRO A 34 -25.73 3.69 18.54
CA PRO A 34 -24.98 4.29 19.63
C PRO A 34 -23.97 3.36 20.30
N LYS A 35 -24.32 2.09 20.58
CA LYS A 35 -23.40 1.13 21.22
C LYS A 35 -22.26 0.74 20.29
N THR A 36 -22.57 0.48 19.02
CA THR A 36 -21.59 0.07 18.00
C THR A 36 -20.61 1.20 17.71
N CYS A 37 -21.11 2.43 17.55
CA CYS A 37 -20.28 3.62 17.35
C CYS A 37 -19.41 3.93 18.56
N GLU A 38 -19.94 3.81 19.79
CA GLU A 38 -19.16 4.05 21.00
C GLU A 38 -18.06 3.01 21.19
N ASN A 39 -18.31 1.74 20.86
CA ASN A 39 -17.29 0.69 20.83
C ASN A 39 -16.14 1.07 19.89
N PHE A 40 -16.45 1.38 18.63
CA PHE A 40 -15.41 1.72 17.65
C PHE A 40 -14.65 2.99 18.05
N ARG A 41 -15.34 4.06 18.48
CA ARG A 41 -14.71 5.32 18.90
C ARG A 41 -13.79 5.12 20.09
N ALA A 42 -14.22 4.41 21.12
CA ALA A 42 -13.40 4.14 22.30
C ALA A 42 -12.17 3.27 21.98
N LEU A 43 -12.29 2.33 21.03
CA LEU A 43 -11.16 1.56 20.50
C LEU A 43 -10.22 2.41 19.63
N CYS A 44 -10.70 3.51 19.01
CA CYS A 44 -9.82 4.48 18.37
C CYS A 44 -9.03 5.31 19.39
N THR A 45 -9.59 5.65 20.55
CA THR A 45 -8.91 6.49 21.56
C THR A 45 -8.07 5.69 22.56
N GLY A 46 -8.38 4.41 22.76
CA GLY A 46 -7.73 3.56 23.77
C GLY A 46 -8.14 3.88 25.21
N GLU A 47 -9.18 4.69 25.42
CA GLU A 47 -9.52 5.24 26.75
C GLU A 47 -10.08 4.20 27.74
N LYS A 48 -10.46 3.01 27.25
CA LYS A 48 -11.07 1.94 28.08
C LYS A 48 -10.05 1.00 28.72
N GLY A 49 -8.76 1.28 28.58
CA GLY A 49 -7.71 0.53 29.27
C GLY A 49 -7.37 -0.80 28.57
N GLN A 50 -7.32 -1.89 29.34
CA GLN A 50 -6.89 -3.20 28.87
C GLN A 50 -8.07 -4.13 28.57
N ALA A 51 -7.87 -5.03 27.62
CA ALA A 51 -8.78 -6.11 27.31
C ALA A 51 -8.80 -7.14 28.46
N SER A 52 -9.92 -7.82 28.65
CA SER A 52 -10.07 -8.83 29.71
C SER A 52 -9.33 -10.12 29.35
N SER A 53 -9.20 -10.40 28.05
CA SER A 53 -8.63 -11.64 27.53
C SER A 53 -7.10 -11.72 27.62
N LYS A 54 -6.37 -10.59 27.62
CA LYS A 54 -4.90 -10.49 27.65
C LYS A 54 -4.48 -9.12 28.17
N ASP A 55 -3.24 -8.97 28.66
CA ASP A 55 -2.60 -7.66 28.96
C ASP A 55 -2.34 -6.82 27.69
N VAL A 56 -3.36 -6.64 26.85
CA VAL A 56 -3.35 -5.89 25.58
C VAL A 56 -4.33 -4.73 25.73
N ALA A 57 -3.98 -3.54 25.24
CA ALA A 57 -4.87 -2.39 25.30
C ALA A 57 -6.11 -2.57 24.41
N LEU A 58 -7.27 -2.08 24.85
CA LEU A 58 -8.48 -1.91 24.03
C LEU A 58 -8.26 -0.74 23.05
N HIS A 59 -7.39 -0.92 22.06
CA HIS A 59 -6.93 0.15 21.18
C HIS A 59 -6.55 -0.38 19.79
N TYR A 60 -7.01 0.28 18.72
CA TYR A 60 -6.65 -0.08 17.35
C TYR A 60 -5.23 0.31 16.93
N LYS A 61 -4.56 1.24 17.63
CA LYS A 61 -3.20 1.66 17.31
C LYS A 61 -2.24 0.47 17.29
N GLY A 62 -1.55 0.29 16.17
CA GLY A 62 -0.62 -0.81 15.93
C GLY A 62 -1.26 -2.08 15.36
N SER A 63 -2.60 -2.19 15.38
CA SER A 63 -3.31 -3.33 14.77
C SER A 63 -3.28 -3.25 13.23
N THR A 64 -3.57 -4.38 12.58
CA THR A 64 -3.45 -4.55 11.13
C THR A 64 -4.77 -4.88 10.47
N PHE A 65 -4.83 -4.58 9.17
CA PHE A 65 -5.81 -5.17 8.27
C PHE A 65 -5.30 -6.55 7.86
N HIS A 66 -5.83 -7.58 8.50
CA HIS A 66 -5.34 -8.96 8.37
C HIS A 66 -6.01 -9.71 7.22
N ARG A 67 -7.10 -9.17 6.67
CA ARG A 67 -7.86 -9.76 5.58
C ARG A 67 -8.34 -8.70 4.59
N ILE A 68 -7.91 -8.79 3.33
CA ILE A 68 -8.26 -7.85 2.27
C ILE A 68 -8.70 -8.66 1.05
N ILE A 69 -9.87 -8.34 0.50
CA ILE A 69 -10.41 -8.99 -0.70
C ILE A 69 -10.75 -7.91 -1.73
N PRO A 70 -10.04 -7.88 -2.87
CA PRO A 70 -10.34 -6.96 -3.96
C PRO A 70 -11.78 -7.09 -4.46
N ASN A 71 -12.41 -5.95 -4.75
CA ASN A 71 -13.82 -5.82 -5.12
C ASN A 71 -14.78 -6.39 -4.06
N PHE A 72 -14.41 -6.26 -2.79
CA PHE A 72 -15.27 -6.65 -1.68
C PHE A 72 -15.07 -5.73 -0.46
N MET A 73 -13.98 -5.92 0.30
CA MET A 73 -13.74 -5.19 1.55
C MET A 73 -12.31 -5.32 2.09
N CYS A 74 -11.96 -4.41 3.00
CA CYS A 74 -10.74 -4.45 3.82
C CYS A 74 -11.13 -4.65 5.30
N GLN A 75 -10.73 -5.76 5.92
CA GLN A 75 -11.08 -6.13 7.30
C GLN A 75 -9.88 -6.01 8.26
N GLY A 76 -10.14 -5.44 9.43
CA GLY A 76 -9.17 -5.21 10.50
C GLY A 76 -9.80 -5.30 11.89
N GLY A 77 -9.11 -4.78 12.89
CA GLY A 77 -9.63 -4.64 14.26
C GLY A 77 -9.37 -5.82 15.20
N ASP A 78 -8.63 -6.85 14.76
CA ASP A 78 -8.08 -7.87 15.68
C ASP A 78 -6.75 -7.37 16.26
N PHE A 79 -6.83 -6.62 17.36
CA PHE A 79 -5.65 -6.11 18.06
C PHE A 79 -5.01 -7.14 19.02
N THR A 80 -5.62 -8.32 19.21
CA THR A 80 -5.15 -9.32 20.20
C THR A 80 -4.32 -10.45 19.62
N LYS A 81 -4.55 -10.78 18.33
CA LYS A 81 -3.84 -11.84 17.60
C LYS A 81 -3.43 -11.40 16.20
N GLY A 82 -4.17 -10.48 15.59
CA GLY A 82 -3.86 -9.94 14.26
C GLY A 82 -4.11 -10.93 13.12
N ASP A 83 -4.94 -11.95 13.33
CA ASP A 83 -5.22 -13.02 12.35
C ASP A 83 -6.72 -13.26 12.09
N GLY A 84 -7.59 -12.52 12.80
CA GLY A 84 -9.04 -12.63 12.68
C GLY A 84 -9.68 -13.58 13.69
N THR A 85 -8.89 -14.28 14.50
CA THR A 85 -9.38 -15.19 15.56
C THR A 85 -9.45 -14.55 16.95
N GLY A 86 -9.23 -13.24 17.03
CA GLY A 86 -9.23 -12.47 18.27
C GLY A 86 -10.11 -11.22 18.21
N GLY A 87 -9.79 -10.25 19.09
CA GLY A 87 -10.53 -9.01 19.27
C GLY A 87 -11.55 -9.09 20.41
N GLU A 88 -11.80 -7.95 21.04
CA GLU A 88 -12.68 -7.82 22.21
C GLU A 88 -13.36 -6.44 22.16
N SER A 89 -14.64 -6.36 22.51
CA SER A 89 -15.34 -5.07 22.57
C SER A 89 -15.07 -4.35 23.89
N ILE A 90 -15.41 -3.06 23.96
CA ILE A 90 -15.34 -2.31 25.23
C ILE A 90 -16.36 -2.77 26.28
N TYR A 91 -17.27 -3.68 25.92
CA TYR A 91 -18.33 -4.23 26.77
C TYR A 91 -18.04 -5.66 27.23
N GLY A 92 -16.88 -6.23 26.87
CA GLY A 92 -16.51 -7.63 27.05
C GLY A 92 -16.23 -8.33 25.71
N GLU A 93 -16.13 -9.66 25.71
CA GLU A 93 -15.73 -10.43 24.53
C GLU A 93 -16.60 -10.15 23.30
N LYS A 94 -17.93 -10.08 23.50
CA LYS A 94 -18.93 -9.91 22.44
C LYS A 94 -20.08 -9.00 22.86
N PHE A 95 -20.74 -8.38 21.89
CA PHE A 95 -22.01 -7.65 22.08
C PHE A 95 -22.99 -7.89 20.92
N GLU A 96 -24.27 -7.62 21.20
CA GLU A 96 -25.41 -7.89 20.31
C GLU A 96 -25.38 -7.05 19.02
N ASP A 97 -26.10 -7.50 17.97
CA ASP A 97 -26.37 -6.68 16.79
C ASP A 97 -27.37 -5.58 17.15
N GLU A 98 -26.99 -4.32 16.95
CA GLU A 98 -27.81 -3.19 17.41
C GLU A 98 -29.02 -2.94 16.50
N ASN A 99 -28.80 -2.83 15.18
CA ASN A 99 -29.84 -2.88 14.16
C ASN A 99 -29.22 -3.09 12.75
N PHE A 100 -30.08 -3.29 11.75
CA PHE A 100 -29.70 -3.44 10.35
C PHE A 100 -30.40 -2.42 9.43
N MET A 101 -30.59 -1.19 9.91
CA MET A 101 -31.34 -0.17 9.16
C MET A 101 -30.62 0.28 7.89
N HIS A 102 -29.29 0.27 7.93
CA HIS A 102 -28.41 0.68 6.84
C HIS A 102 -27.99 -0.53 6.01
N LYS A 103 -28.06 -0.39 4.68
CA LYS A 103 -27.66 -1.42 3.72
C LYS A 103 -26.24 -1.20 3.25
N HIS A 104 -25.58 -2.26 2.79
CA HIS A 104 -24.24 -2.22 2.21
C HIS A 104 -24.30 -1.81 0.73
N ASN A 105 -24.83 -0.63 0.45
CA ASN A 105 -25.21 -0.17 -0.90
C ASN A 105 -24.21 0.81 -1.53
N MET A 106 -23.02 0.99 -0.96
CA MET A 106 -21.97 1.82 -1.54
C MET A 106 -20.58 1.44 -1.00
N PRO A 107 -19.50 1.79 -1.71
CA PRO A 107 -18.14 1.71 -1.16
C PRO A 107 -17.95 2.68 0.01
N GLY A 108 -16.98 2.36 0.87
CA GLY A 108 -16.58 3.18 2.01
C GLY A 108 -17.48 3.03 3.24
N LEU A 109 -18.39 2.06 3.28
CA LEU A 109 -19.20 1.81 4.48
C LEU A 109 -18.38 1.06 5.53
N LEU A 110 -18.55 1.48 6.80
CA LEU A 110 -17.91 0.87 7.96
C LEU A 110 -18.92 -0.06 8.65
N SER A 111 -18.57 -1.33 8.77
CA SER A 111 -19.48 -2.37 9.25
C SER A 111 -18.79 -3.40 10.14
N MET A 112 -19.52 -3.98 11.09
CA MET A 112 -18.97 -4.93 12.06
C MET A 112 -18.73 -6.31 11.44
N ALA A 113 -17.54 -6.88 11.67
CA ALA A 113 -17.31 -8.30 11.43
C ALA A 113 -17.82 -9.12 12.62
N ASN A 114 -18.42 -10.28 12.35
CA ASN A 114 -18.94 -11.18 13.36
C ASN A 114 -18.81 -12.66 12.92
N ALA A 115 -19.04 -13.58 13.85
CA ALA A 115 -19.05 -15.03 13.63
C ALA A 115 -20.48 -15.62 13.72
N GLY A 116 -21.48 -14.82 13.35
CA GLY A 116 -22.91 -15.11 13.52
C GLY A 116 -23.64 -14.06 14.38
N PRO A 117 -24.97 -14.17 14.50
CA PRO A 117 -25.80 -13.17 15.18
C PRO A 117 -25.32 -12.87 16.60
N GLY A 118 -25.21 -11.58 16.94
CA GLY A 118 -24.86 -11.09 18.27
C GLY A 118 -23.43 -11.35 18.72
N THR A 119 -22.50 -11.53 17.78
CA THR A 119 -21.08 -11.82 18.07
C THR A 119 -20.13 -10.68 17.65
N ASN A 120 -20.59 -9.44 17.76
CA ASN A 120 -19.76 -8.26 17.47
C ASN A 120 -18.66 -8.12 18.54
N GLY A 121 -17.43 -7.84 18.11
CA GLY A 121 -16.29 -7.60 19.00
C GLY A 121 -15.61 -6.28 18.66
N SER A 122 -14.34 -6.33 18.28
CA SER A 122 -13.61 -5.17 17.74
C SER A 122 -13.33 -5.22 16.25
N GLN A 123 -13.57 -6.38 15.61
CA GLN A 123 -13.29 -6.50 14.19
C GLN A 123 -14.34 -5.78 13.35
N PHE A 124 -13.88 -5.12 12.30
CA PHE A 124 -14.70 -4.35 11.37
C PHE A 124 -14.17 -4.53 9.95
N PHE A 125 -14.96 -4.13 8.98
CA PHE A 125 -14.51 -4.01 7.60
C PHE A 125 -14.97 -2.69 6.97
N ILE A 126 -14.22 -2.25 5.97
CA ILE A 126 -14.55 -1.13 5.10
C ILE A 126 -14.90 -1.70 3.73
N THR A 127 -16.11 -1.43 3.22
CA THR A 127 -16.52 -1.89 1.89
C THR A 127 -15.75 -1.16 0.80
N THR A 128 -15.44 -1.84 -0.30
CA THR A 128 -14.82 -1.23 -1.49
C THR A 128 -15.74 -1.25 -2.71
N VAL A 129 -16.88 -1.94 -2.60
CA VAL A 129 -17.99 -1.98 -3.56
C VAL A 129 -19.31 -2.15 -2.79
N GLU A 130 -20.44 -2.20 -3.50
CA GLU A 130 -21.72 -2.61 -2.90
C GLU A 130 -21.68 -4.10 -2.52
N THR A 131 -22.18 -4.45 -1.33
CA THR A 131 -22.15 -5.82 -0.78
C THR A 131 -23.49 -6.25 -0.17
N PRO A 132 -24.60 -6.22 -0.93
CA PRO A 132 -25.96 -6.44 -0.41
C PRO A 132 -26.18 -7.83 0.21
N HIS A 133 -25.33 -8.80 -0.09
CA HIS A 133 -25.38 -10.14 0.52
C HIS A 133 -25.03 -10.16 2.02
N LEU A 134 -24.48 -9.04 2.54
CA LEU A 134 -24.17 -8.80 3.95
C LEU A 134 -25.33 -8.11 4.72
N ASP A 135 -26.36 -7.64 4.01
CA ASP A 135 -27.51 -6.97 4.62
C ASP A 135 -28.24 -7.90 5.61
N GLY A 136 -28.62 -7.34 6.77
CA GLY A 136 -29.27 -8.10 7.85
C GLY A 136 -28.34 -9.06 8.61
N LYS A 137 -27.03 -9.06 8.30
CA LYS A 137 -26.03 -9.93 8.94
C LYS A 137 -24.92 -9.17 9.64
N HIS A 138 -24.58 -7.98 9.14
CA HIS A 138 -23.52 -7.12 9.67
C HIS A 138 -24.07 -5.72 9.93
N VAL A 139 -23.78 -5.17 11.11
CA VAL A 139 -24.23 -3.83 11.51
C VAL A 139 -23.38 -2.79 10.80
N VAL A 140 -23.98 -2.01 9.88
CA VAL A 140 -23.34 -0.83 9.30
C VAL A 140 -23.53 0.35 10.24
N PHE A 141 -22.44 0.97 10.66
CA PHE A 141 -22.44 1.98 11.72
C PHE A 141 -21.70 3.27 11.37
N GLY A 142 -21.21 3.40 10.14
CA GLY A 142 -20.52 4.61 9.70
C GLY A 142 -20.03 4.52 8.26
N LYS A 143 -19.24 5.50 7.86
CA LYS A 143 -18.61 5.55 6.53
C LYS A 143 -17.30 6.32 6.52
N VAL A 144 -16.49 6.08 5.51
CA VAL A 144 -15.34 6.90 5.14
C VAL A 144 -15.84 8.25 4.61
N MET A 145 -15.37 9.34 5.23
CA MET A 145 -15.58 10.71 4.74
C MET A 145 -14.43 11.20 3.86
N LYS A 146 -13.19 10.88 4.25
CA LYS A 146 -11.97 11.23 3.52
C LYS A 146 -10.99 10.05 3.54
N GLY A 147 -10.17 9.94 2.50
CA GLY A 147 -9.19 8.85 2.38
C GLY A 147 -9.72 7.58 1.74
N MET A 148 -10.79 7.65 0.95
CA MET A 148 -11.26 6.48 0.17
C MET A 148 -10.18 6.00 -0.82
N ASN A 149 -9.36 6.90 -1.36
CA ASN A 149 -8.22 6.53 -2.19
C ASN A 149 -7.15 5.73 -1.40
N ILE A 150 -7.01 5.96 -0.10
CA ILE A 150 -6.14 5.18 0.78
C ILE A 150 -6.72 3.78 0.98
N VAL A 151 -8.04 3.67 1.19
CA VAL A 151 -8.73 2.36 1.24
C VAL A 151 -8.54 1.59 -0.07
N ARG A 152 -8.63 2.26 -1.22
CA ARG A 152 -8.32 1.67 -2.54
C ARG A 152 -6.87 1.20 -2.65
N ARG A 153 -5.91 1.97 -2.13
CA ARG A 153 -4.50 1.54 -2.08
C ARG A 153 -4.31 0.31 -1.19
N MET A 154 -5.02 0.22 -0.07
CA MET A 154 -5.02 -0.97 0.79
C MET A 154 -5.61 -2.18 0.05
N GLU A 155 -6.74 -1.99 -0.63
CA GLU A 155 -7.41 -3.03 -1.44
C GLU A 155 -6.49 -3.58 -2.55
N ALA A 156 -5.66 -2.72 -3.14
CA ALA A 156 -4.73 -3.08 -4.21
C ALA A 156 -3.43 -3.74 -3.73
N VAL A 157 -3.24 -3.95 -2.42
CA VAL A 157 -2.07 -4.67 -1.90
C VAL A 157 -2.16 -6.14 -2.30
N GLU A 158 -1.05 -6.70 -2.80
CA GLU A 158 -0.93 -8.11 -3.14
C GLU A 158 -1.19 -9.00 -1.91
N THR A 159 -2.00 -10.04 -2.07
CA THR A 159 -2.40 -10.96 -0.98
C THR A 159 -1.94 -12.40 -1.26
N GLU A 160 -1.64 -13.13 -0.19
CA GLU A 160 -1.54 -14.59 -0.19
C GLU A 160 -2.84 -15.16 0.41
N GLY A 161 -3.70 -15.71 -0.44
CA GLY A 161 -5.12 -15.90 -0.08
C GLY A 161 -5.77 -14.54 0.16
N ASP A 162 -6.40 -14.35 1.32
CA ASP A 162 -6.96 -13.05 1.71
C ASP A 162 -5.99 -12.19 2.55
N ARG A 163 -4.81 -12.71 2.92
CA ARG A 163 -3.86 -12.01 3.80
C ARG A 163 -2.93 -11.13 2.99
N PRO A 164 -2.80 -9.83 3.30
CA PRO A 164 -1.88 -8.96 2.54
C PRO A 164 -0.41 -9.35 2.79
N ILE A 165 0.37 -9.41 1.72
CA ILE A 165 1.82 -9.73 1.75
C ILE A 165 2.58 -8.59 2.43
N LYS A 166 2.24 -7.35 2.09
CA LYS A 166 2.75 -6.16 2.78
C LYS A 166 1.85 -5.87 3.97
N GLU A 167 2.45 -5.59 5.12
CA GLU A 167 1.69 -5.21 6.32
C GLU A 167 0.90 -3.91 6.08
N VAL A 168 -0.42 -3.96 6.28
CA VAL A 168 -1.31 -2.80 6.26
C VAL A 168 -1.71 -2.48 7.70
N LYS A 169 -1.19 -1.38 8.26
CA LYS A 169 -1.22 -1.10 9.71
C LYS A 169 -1.87 0.24 10.02
N ILE A 170 -2.63 0.26 11.11
CA ILE A 170 -3.11 1.50 11.75
C ILE A 170 -1.96 2.03 12.62
N ARG A 171 -1.19 2.99 12.09
CA ARG A 171 -0.05 3.60 12.80
C ARG A 171 -0.51 4.45 13.97
N ASP A 172 -1.58 5.20 13.78
CA ASP A 172 -2.22 5.99 14.82
C ASP A 172 -3.74 6.07 14.59
N CYS A 173 -4.49 6.35 15.65
CA CYS A 173 -5.93 6.48 15.58
C CYS A 173 -6.47 7.36 16.69
N GLY A 174 -7.70 7.85 16.53
CA GLY A 174 -8.33 8.67 17.54
C GLY A 174 -9.68 9.23 17.13
N GLU A 175 -10.23 10.06 18.02
CA GLU A 175 -11.43 10.86 17.79
C GLU A 175 -11.05 12.27 17.34
N ILE A 176 -11.84 12.84 16.42
CA ILE A 176 -11.70 14.22 15.97
C ILE A 176 -12.80 15.04 16.63
N SER A 177 -12.41 16.04 17.43
CA SER A 177 -13.34 16.97 18.07
C SER A 177 -14.24 17.68 17.04
N GLU A 178 -15.47 18.02 17.43
CA GLU A 178 -16.53 18.55 16.54
C GLU A 178 -16.07 19.72 15.64
N ASN A 179 -15.24 20.62 16.15
CA ASN A 179 -14.75 21.80 15.43
C ASN A 179 -13.28 21.73 15.02
N ALA A 180 -12.63 20.59 15.23
CA ALA A 180 -11.24 20.42 14.82
C ALA A 180 -11.15 20.16 13.31
N ASP A 181 -10.05 20.63 12.72
CA ASP A 181 -9.60 20.17 11.42
C ASP A 181 -9.42 18.64 11.46
N ASP A 182 -9.85 17.94 10.41
CA ASP A 182 -9.75 16.49 10.39
C ASP A 182 -8.31 15.98 10.20
N GLY A 183 -7.38 16.88 9.88
CA GLY A 183 -5.98 16.55 9.64
C GLY A 183 -5.82 15.57 8.49
N PHE A 184 -6.75 15.53 7.54
CA PHE A 184 -6.62 14.67 6.38
C PHE A 184 -5.40 15.06 5.56
N TYR A 185 -4.55 14.08 5.25
CA TYR A 185 -3.45 14.23 4.31
C TYR A 185 -3.29 12.94 3.51
N ASP A 186 -2.74 13.11 2.32
CA ASP A 186 -2.28 12.04 1.45
C ASP A 186 -0.84 12.38 1.04
N PRO A 187 0.15 11.56 1.43
CA PRO A 187 1.56 11.85 1.15
C PRO A 187 1.91 11.82 -0.35
N PHE A 188 1.02 11.30 -1.19
CA PHE A 188 1.20 11.21 -2.65
C PHE A 188 0.30 12.18 -3.43
N ALA A 189 -0.47 13.02 -2.72
CA ALA A 189 -1.26 14.07 -3.34
C ALA A 189 -0.34 15.04 -4.09
N ASP A 190 -0.76 15.41 -5.29
CA ASP A 190 -0.08 16.38 -6.13
C ASP A 190 -1.15 17.30 -6.72
N PRO A 191 -1.13 18.61 -6.45
CA PRO A 191 -2.12 19.54 -6.98
C PRO A 191 -2.17 19.59 -8.51
N LYS A 192 -1.11 19.14 -9.19
CA LYS A 192 -1.05 19.05 -10.65
C LYS A 192 -1.64 17.75 -11.20
N ASP A 193 -1.95 16.78 -10.35
CA ASP A 193 -2.52 15.48 -10.71
C ASP A 193 -4.03 15.49 -10.47
N SER A 194 -4.79 15.69 -11.55
CA SER A 194 -6.26 15.72 -11.52
C SER A 194 -6.91 14.35 -11.69
N PHE A 195 -6.13 13.27 -11.83
CA PHE A 195 -6.63 11.94 -12.11
C PHE A 195 -6.80 11.13 -10.80
N PRO A 196 -7.82 10.27 -10.67
CA PRO A 196 -7.89 9.32 -9.56
C PRO A 196 -6.71 8.36 -9.52
N ASP A 197 -6.39 7.79 -8.36
CA ASP A 197 -5.29 6.82 -8.25
C ASP A 197 -5.51 5.54 -9.05
N PHE A 198 -6.78 5.17 -9.25
CA PHE A 198 -7.21 3.98 -9.96
C PHE A 198 -8.08 4.38 -11.15
N PRO A 199 -7.77 3.94 -12.39
CA PRO A 199 -8.53 4.32 -13.58
C PRO A 199 -10.02 3.95 -13.54
N ALA A 200 -10.40 2.92 -12.78
CA ALA A 200 -11.78 2.50 -12.59
C ALA A 200 -12.64 3.55 -11.88
N ASP A 201 -12.02 4.44 -11.09
CA ASP A 201 -12.70 5.55 -10.43
C ASP A 201 -12.70 6.84 -11.31
N ALA A 202 -12.14 6.78 -12.53
CA ALA A 202 -12.10 7.92 -13.44
C ALA A 202 -13.47 8.18 -14.11
N PRO A 203 -13.77 9.44 -14.49
CA PRO A 203 -14.97 9.75 -15.26
C PRO A 203 -15.07 8.93 -16.55
N PRO A 204 -16.29 8.63 -17.05
CA PRO A 204 -16.48 7.82 -18.26
C PRO A 204 -15.81 8.39 -19.53
N ASP A 205 -15.59 9.70 -19.59
CA ASP A 205 -14.95 10.43 -20.67
C ASP A 205 -13.44 10.66 -20.44
N CYS A 206 -12.85 9.98 -19.46
CA CYS A 206 -11.42 10.12 -19.15
C CYS A 206 -10.56 9.73 -20.36
N ASN A 207 -9.72 10.65 -20.81
CA ASN A 207 -8.69 10.36 -21.79
C ASN A 207 -7.50 9.68 -21.10
N TYR A 208 -7.50 8.34 -21.11
CA TYR A 208 -6.44 7.54 -20.47
C TYR A 208 -5.05 7.80 -21.06
N HIS A 209 -4.95 8.21 -22.32
CA HIS A 209 -3.68 8.54 -22.94
C HIS A 209 -3.06 9.80 -22.36
N GLU A 210 -3.85 10.87 -22.30
CA GLU A 210 -3.41 12.10 -21.68
C GLU A 210 -3.09 11.87 -20.20
N ALA A 211 -3.96 11.14 -19.49
CA ALA A 211 -3.73 10.78 -18.10
C ALA A 211 -2.39 10.07 -17.88
N ALA A 212 -2.13 8.97 -18.61
CA ALA A 212 -0.89 8.21 -18.50
C ALA A 212 0.35 9.09 -18.76
N LYS A 213 0.29 9.96 -19.78
CA LYS A 213 1.37 10.87 -20.14
C LYS A 213 1.61 11.91 -19.04
N THR A 214 0.58 12.63 -18.61
CA THR A 214 0.67 13.66 -17.56
C THR A 214 1.18 13.05 -16.26
N ILE A 215 0.63 11.91 -15.82
CA ILE A 215 1.03 11.25 -14.58
C ILE A 215 2.51 10.81 -14.65
N LYS A 216 2.96 10.27 -15.78
CA LYS A 216 4.37 9.91 -15.99
C LYS A 216 5.28 11.14 -15.95
N GLU A 217 4.86 12.27 -16.52
CA GLU A 217 5.60 13.54 -16.45
C GLU A 217 5.73 14.04 -15.02
N LEU A 218 4.67 13.98 -14.21
CA LEU A 218 4.73 14.29 -12.77
C LEU A 218 5.68 13.35 -12.01
N GLY A 219 5.72 12.07 -12.38
CA GLY A 219 6.74 11.14 -11.88
C GLY A 219 8.17 11.60 -12.19
N ASN A 220 8.41 12.12 -13.39
CA ASN A 220 9.72 12.68 -13.76
C ASN A 220 10.06 13.95 -12.97
N GLU A 221 9.08 14.82 -12.72
CA GLU A 221 9.26 16.00 -11.87
C GLU A 221 9.63 15.59 -10.45
N ALA A 222 8.88 14.67 -9.85
CA ALA A 222 9.16 14.14 -8.52
C ALA A 222 10.56 13.48 -8.44
N PHE A 223 10.94 12.71 -9.45
CA PHE A 223 12.27 12.10 -9.52
C PHE A 223 13.39 13.15 -9.55
N LYS A 224 13.23 14.21 -10.34
CA LYS A 224 14.20 15.33 -10.42
C LYS A 224 14.28 16.10 -9.10
N ALA A 225 13.17 16.19 -8.36
CA ALA A 225 13.12 16.81 -7.04
C ALA A 225 13.73 15.92 -5.93
N GLY A 226 14.12 14.68 -6.22
CA GLY A 226 14.63 13.72 -5.24
C GLY A 226 13.54 13.03 -4.41
N GLU A 227 12.27 13.23 -4.76
CA GLU A 227 11.11 12.65 -4.09
C GLU A 227 10.82 11.24 -4.63
N LEU A 228 11.72 10.31 -4.33
CA LEU A 228 11.76 8.98 -4.99
C LEU A 228 10.47 8.16 -4.76
N SER A 229 9.91 8.14 -3.56
CA SER A 229 8.65 7.41 -3.29
C SER A 229 7.47 8.01 -4.04
N ARG A 230 7.38 9.36 -4.14
CA ARG A 230 6.35 10.02 -4.96
C ARG A 230 6.54 9.70 -6.44
N ALA A 231 7.78 9.69 -6.92
CA ALA A 231 8.08 9.32 -8.30
C ALA A 231 7.64 7.88 -8.62
N VAL A 232 7.99 6.91 -7.77
CA VAL A 232 7.53 5.52 -7.87
C VAL A 232 6.01 5.45 -7.92
N PHE A 233 5.34 6.13 -6.98
CA PHE A 233 3.88 6.17 -6.93
C PHE A 233 3.26 6.67 -8.23
N LYS A 234 3.76 7.77 -8.78
CA LYS A 234 3.28 8.32 -10.06
C LYS A 234 3.56 7.39 -11.23
N TYR A 235 4.74 6.78 -11.32
CA TYR A 235 5.01 5.83 -12.41
C TYR A 235 4.14 4.57 -12.34
N GLN A 236 3.89 4.03 -11.14
CA GLN A 236 2.95 2.93 -10.95
C GLN A 236 1.51 3.32 -11.30
N LYS A 237 1.12 4.56 -11.00
CA LYS A 237 -0.16 5.13 -11.43
C LYS A 237 -0.24 5.24 -12.95
N ALA A 238 0.80 5.73 -13.61
CA ALA A 238 0.86 5.79 -15.07
C ALA A 238 0.71 4.40 -15.70
N LEU A 239 1.36 3.37 -15.14
CA LEU A 239 1.20 1.97 -15.59
C LEU A 239 -0.27 1.52 -15.55
N ARG A 240 -1.00 1.79 -14.46
CA ARG A 240 -2.43 1.45 -14.38
C ARG A 240 -3.25 2.12 -15.50
N TYR A 241 -2.95 3.38 -15.81
CA TYR A 241 -3.61 4.12 -16.89
C TYR A 241 -3.21 3.63 -18.29
N ILE A 242 -1.97 3.15 -18.46
CA ILE A 242 -1.53 2.49 -19.69
C ILE A 242 -2.35 1.22 -19.92
N ASP A 243 -2.44 0.35 -18.90
CA ASP A 243 -3.13 -0.94 -18.98
C ASP A 243 -4.64 -0.80 -19.26
N GLN A 244 -5.27 0.29 -18.81
CA GLN A 244 -6.69 0.58 -19.07
C GLN A 244 -6.98 1.06 -20.50
N GLY A 245 -5.95 1.23 -21.34
CA GLY A 245 -6.08 1.74 -22.71
C GLY A 245 -5.46 3.11 -22.93
N GLY A 246 -4.43 3.46 -22.18
CA GLY A 246 -3.73 4.74 -22.32
C GLY A 246 -2.94 4.90 -23.62
N PHE A 247 -2.76 3.87 -24.44
CA PHE A 247 -2.09 3.98 -25.73
C PHE A 247 -2.78 3.09 -26.77
N ALA A 248 -2.82 3.56 -28.02
CA ALA A 248 -3.29 2.76 -29.15
C ALA A 248 -2.10 2.11 -29.85
N GLY A 249 -2.22 0.83 -30.19
CA GLY A 249 -1.14 0.05 -30.81
C GLY A 249 -0.23 -0.61 -29.76
N GLU A 250 0.04 -1.89 -29.95
CA GLU A 250 0.79 -2.73 -28.99
C GLU A 250 2.20 -2.19 -28.73
N ASP A 251 2.90 -1.75 -29.78
CA ASP A 251 4.26 -1.20 -29.66
C ASP A 251 4.33 0.03 -28.75
N HIS A 252 3.38 0.97 -28.87
CA HIS A 252 3.35 2.18 -28.04
C HIS A 252 3.03 1.87 -26.57
N VAL A 253 2.16 0.89 -26.33
CA VAL A 253 1.86 0.39 -24.98
C VAL A 253 3.12 -0.21 -24.35
N GLN A 254 3.82 -1.08 -25.08
CA GLN A 254 5.05 -1.73 -24.62
C GLN A 254 6.16 -0.71 -24.32
N GLU A 255 6.39 0.26 -25.22
CA GLU A 255 7.38 1.32 -25.02
C GLU A 255 7.08 2.18 -23.78
N ALA A 256 5.83 2.60 -23.60
CA ALA A 256 5.42 3.38 -22.44
C ALA A 256 5.57 2.60 -21.12
N THR A 257 5.19 1.32 -21.14
CA THR A 257 5.28 0.38 -20.01
C THR A 257 6.72 0.13 -19.59
N VAL A 258 7.58 -0.26 -20.53
CA VAL A 258 9.03 -0.44 -20.31
C VAL A 258 9.65 0.83 -19.77
N SER A 259 9.29 1.99 -20.32
CA SER A 259 9.80 3.27 -19.83
C SER A 259 9.41 3.57 -18.37
N CYS A 260 8.21 3.19 -17.94
CA CYS A 260 7.79 3.38 -16.54
C CYS A 260 8.53 2.42 -15.60
N HIS A 261 8.59 1.12 -15.93
CA HIS A 261 9.35 0.14 -15.14
C HIS A 261 10.82 0.53 -14.99
N LEU A 262 11.45 0.99 -16.08
CA LEU A 262 12.80 1.53 -16.03
C LEU A 262 12.90 2.67 -15.01
N ASN A 263 12.02 3.67 -15.09
CA ASN A 263 12.06 4.81 -14.18
C ASN A 263 11.86 4.41 -12.71
N ILE A 264 10.92 3.48 -12.43
CA ILE A 264 10.71 2.90 -11.10
C ILE A 264 11.97 2.18 -10.62
N ALA A 265 12.57 1.32 -11.44
CA ALA A 265 13.79 0.61 -11.10
C ALA A 265 14.94 1.57 -10.74
N MET A 266 15.04 2.71 -11.41
CA MET A 266 16.03 3.74 -11.08
C MET A 266 15.74 4.42 -9.73
N CYS A 267 14.46 4.65 -9.39
CA CYS A 267 14.09 5.13 -8.04
C CYS A 267 14.56 4.15 -6.97
N TYR A 268 14.25 2.86 -7.12
CA TYR A 268 14.66 1.83 -6.16
C TYR A 268 16.17 1.67 -6.07
N LEU A 269 16.88 1.75 -7.20
CA LEU A 269 18.34 1.74 -7.20
C LEU A 269 18.94 2.91 -6.40
N LYS A 270 18.34 4.11 -6.49
CA LYS A 270 18.73 5.28 -5.68
C LYS A 270 18.37 5.13 -4.20
N GLN A 271 17.28 4.43 -3.89
CA GLN A 271 16.88 4.08 -2.51
C GLN A 271 17.70 2.92 -1.93
N GLN A 272 18.57 2.30 -2.72
CA GLN A 272 19.32 1.08 -2.39
C GLN A 272 18.42 -0.15 -2.12
N ASP A 273 17.18 -0.12 -2.63
CA ASP A 273 16.29 -1.29 -2.61
C ASP A 273 16.60 -2.18 -3.82
N ALA A 274 17.58 -3.07 -3.63
CA ALA A 274 18.02 -3.99 -4.67
C ALA A 274 16.90 -4.94 -5.11
N TYR A 275 16.07 -5.42 -4.18
CA TYR A 275 15.02 -6.39 -4.46
C TYR A 275 13.95 -5.81 -5.39
N GLN A 276 13.42 -4.63 -5.05
CA GLN A 276 12.41 -3.99 -5.90
C GLN A 276 13.01 -3.51 -7.23
N CYS A 277 14.27 -3.06 -7.24
CA CYS A 277 14.96 -2.70 -8.48
C CYS A 277 15.06 -3.88 -9.45
N ILE A 278 15.46 -5.06 -8.97
CA ILE A 278 15.54 -6.29 -9.77
C ILE A 278 14.16 -6.65 -10.32
N LYS A 279 13.13 -6.70 -9.46
CA LYS A 279 11.76 -7.04 -9.87
C LYS A 279 11.24 -6.15 -10.99
N GLU A 280 11.49 -4.85 -10.92
CA GLU A 280 11.05 -3.89 -11.95
C GLU A 280 11.90 -3.96 -13.23
N CYS A 281 13.19 -4.31 -13.13
CA CYS A 281 14.00 -4.59 -14.32
C CYS A 281 13.54 -5.87 -15.03
N ASP A 282 13.18 -6.91 -14.29
CA ASP A 282 12.68 -8.16 -14.86
C ASP A 282 11.38 -7.92 -15.64
N LYS A 283 10.41 -7.18 -15.08
CA LYS A 283 9.19 -6.78 -15.81
C LYS A 283 9.49 -6.03 -17.12
N ALA A 284 10.50 -5.16 -17.13
CA ALA A 284 10.91 -4.46 -18.35
C ALA A 284 11.55 -5.40 -19.38
N LEU A 285 12.28 -6.43 -18.92
CA LEU A 285 12.95 -7.42 -19.77
C LEU A 285 12.00 -8.50 -20.28
N ASP A 286 10.93 -8.81 -19.57
CA ASP A 286 9.86 -9.70 -20.04
C ASP A 286 9.17 -9.12 -21.29
N ILE A 287 9.11 -7.77 -21.40
CA ILE A 287 8.58 -7.08 -22.58
C ILE A 287 9.67 -6.88 -23.65
N ASN A 288 10.88 -6.48 -23.22
CA ASN A 288 12.01 -6.26 -24.13
C ASN A 288 13.30 -6.82 -23.54
N GLU A 289 13.59 -8.09 -23.85
CA GLU A 289 14.73 -8.87 -23.34
C GLU A 289 16.11 -8.27 -23.65
N ASN A 290 16.19 -7.35 -24.61
CA ASN A 290 17.41 -6.69 -25.04
C ASN A 290 17.49 -5.24 -24.56
N ASN A 291 16.68 -4.84 -23.58
CA ASN A 291 16.73 -3.51 -23.00
C ASN A 291 18.00 -3.32 -22.16
N MET A 292 19.01 -2.68 -22.75
CA MET A 292 20.32 -2.46 -22.10
C MET A 292 20.25 -1.59 -20.83
N LYS A 293 19.25 -0.69 -20.72
CA LYS A 293 19.05 0.09 -19.50
C LYS A 293 18.56 -0.79 -18.34
N ALA A 294 17.65 -1.73 -18.61
CA ALA A 294 17.16 -2.67 -17.62
C ALA A 294 18.27 -3.64 -17.20
N ILE A 295 18.98 -4.24 -18.15
CA ILE A 295 20.14 -5.12 -17.89
C ILE A 295 21.18 -4.42 -17.01
N PHE A 296 21.57 -3.20 -17.38
CA PHE A 296 22.54 -2.44 -16.59
C PHE A 296 22.05 -2.16 -15.16
N ARG A 297 20.80 -1.69 -15.00
CA ARG A 297 20.22 -1.38 -13.67
C ARG A 297 20.08 -2.63 -12.81
N ARG A 298 19.68 -3.76 -13.41
CA ARG A 298 19.58 -5.06 -12.73
C ARG A 298 20.95 -5.57 -12.29
N GLY A 299 21.97 -5.43 -13.13
CA GLY A 299 23.37 -5.74 -12.77
C GLY A 299 23.87 -4.90 -11.59
N CYS A 300 23.56 -3.60 -11.54
CA CYS A 300 23.86 -2.75 -10.40
C CYS A 300 23.13 -3.21 -9.12
N ALA A 301 21.86 -3.59 -9.24
CA ALA A 301 21.06 -4.06 -8.11
C ALA A 301 21.53 -5.42 -7.58
N TYR A 302 21.89 -6.37 -8.45
CA TYR A 302 22.53 -7.62 -8.05
C TYR A 302 23.84 -7.36 -7.28
N LEU A 303 24.65 -6.39 -7.73
CA LEU A 303 25.87 -6.03 -7.04
C LEU A 303 25.60 -5.44 -5.65
N LEU A 304 24.55 -4.60 -5.50
CA LEU A 304 24.09 -4.11 -4.19
C LEU A 304 23.63 -5.25 -3.27
N ASN A 305 23.02 -6.29 -3.83
CA ASN A 305 22.57 -7.48 -3.10
C ASN A 305 23.68 -8.54 -2.90
N ASN A 306 24.92 -8.25 -3.29
CA ASN A 306 26.05 -9.19 -3.29
C ASN A 306 25.85 -10.47 -4.14
N ASP A 307 24.92 -10.46 -5.10
CA ASP A 307 24.77 -11.52 -6.10
C ASP A 307 25.78 -11.29 -7.25
N VAL A 308 27.04 -11.57 -6.94
CA VAL A 308 28.20 -11.21 -7.77
C VAL A 308 28.16 -11.87 -9.15
N ASP A 309 27.71 -13.12 -9.24
CA ASP A 309 27.69 -13.87 -10.50
C ASP A 309 26.66 -13.30 -11.47
N LYS A 310 25.44 -13.00 -10.99
CA LYS A 310 24.43 -12.35 -11.83
C LYS A 310 24.79 -10.91 -12.16
N ALA A 311 25.38 -10.17 -11.22
CA ALA A 311 25.88 -8.83 -11.46
C ALA A 311 26.93 -8.83 -12.60
N GLU A 312 27.87 -9.78 -12.58
CA GLU A 312 28.88 -9.91 -13.64
C GLU A 312 28.26 -10.22 -15.00
N ALA A 313 27.30 -11.15 -15.05
CA ALA A 313 26.63 -11.51 -16.29
C ALA A 313 25.94 -10.30 -16.94
N ASP A 314 25.14 -9.56 -16.18
CA ASP A 314 24.40 -8.40 -16.69
C ASP A 314 25.33 -7.23 -17.01
N LEU A 315 26.31 -6.90 -16.16
CA LEU A 315 27.22 -5.77 -16.40
C LEU A 315 28.14 -6.01 -17.59
N LYS A 316 28.61 -7.24 -17.83
CA LYS A 316 29.37 -7.58 -19.04
C LYS A 316 28.52 -7.51 -20.30
N ARG A 317 27.25 -7.92 -20.23
CA ARG A 317 26.33 -7.77 -21.37
C ARG A 317 26.10 -6.29 -21.69
N ALA A 318 25.94 -5.45 -20.68
CA ALA A 318 25.85 -3.99 -20.86
C ALA A 318 27.14 -3.40 -21.44
N GLU A 319 28.32 -3.83 -20.97
CA GLU A 319 29.62 -3.40 -21.50
C GLU A 319 29.80 -3.79 -22.96
N ALA A 320 29.44 -5.01 -23.35
CA ALA A 320 29.53 -5.45 -24.73
C ALA A 320 28.69 -4.58 -25.68
N ALA A 321 27.53 -4.08 -25.21
CA ALA A 321 26.67 -3.19 -25.97
C ALA A 321 27.16 -1.74 -26.01
N ASN A 322 27.77 -1.24 -24.93
CA ASN A 322 28.31 0.13 -24.87
C ASN A 322 29.65 0.21 -24.11
N PRO A 323 30.77 -0.19 -24.73
CA PRO A 323 32.07 -0.32 -24.04
C PRO A 323 32.66 0.99 -23.54
N SER A 324 32.17 2.13 -24.04
CA SER A 324 32.67 3.46 -23.70
C SER A 324 31.90 4.14 -22.57
N ASP A 325 30.81 3.55 -22.10
CA ASP A 325 29.95 4.16 -21.07
C ASP A 325 30.70 4.30 -19.72
N PRO A 326 30.88 5.53 -19.20
CA PRO A 326 31.57 5.76 -17.94
C PRO A 326 30.86 5.13 -16.73
N ALA A 327 29.53 5.02 -16.76
CA ALA A 327 28.76 4.44 -15.68
C ALA A 327 28.99 2.91 -15.63
N ILE A 328 29.00 2.24 -16.78
CA ILE A 328 29.28 0.79 -16.86
C ILE A 328 30.68 0.48 -16.34
N LYS A 329 31.70 1.22 -16.80
CA LYS A 329 33.09 1.06 -16.34
C LYS A 329 33.22 1.23 -14.82
N LYS A 330 32.51 2.22 -14.25
CA LYS A 330 32.50 2.47 -12.80
C LYS A 330 31.94 1.28 -12.02
N GLU A 331 30.83 0.70 -12.47
CA GLU A 331 30.20 -0.43 -11.78
C GLU A 331 31.01 -1.73 -11.95
N LEU A 332 31.63 -1.97 -13.12
CA LEU A 332 32.57 -3.07 -13.30
C LEU A 332 33.80 -2.97 -12.40
N ALA A 333 34.34 -1.77 -12.21
CA ALA A 333 35.44 -1.56 -11.27
C ALA A 333 35.03 -1.91 -9.82
N LYS A 334 33.79 -1.59 -9.42
CA LYS A 334 33.25 -2.02 -8.11
C LYS A 334 33.10 -3.53 -8.04
N LEU A 335 32.56 -4.18 -9.08
CA LEU A 335 32.44 -5.63 -9.16
C LEU A 335 33.80 -6.32 -8.95
N VAL A 336 34.86 -5.87 -9.64
CA VAL A 336 36.22 -6.39 -9.47
C VAL A 336 36.71 -6.23 -8.02
N ALA A 337 36.47 -5.07 -7.41
CA ALA A 337 36.84 -4.84 -6.01
C ALA A 337 36.08 -5.76 -5.04
N VAL A 338 34.79 -6.00 -5.28
CA VAL A 338 33.96 -6.92 -4.48
C VAL A 338 34.46 -8.36 -4.63
N LYS A 339 34.71 -8.84 -5.86
CA LYS A 339 35.27 -10.18 -6.12
C LYS A 339 36.61 -10.40 -5.41
N LYS A 340 37.48 -9.39 -5.44
CA LYS A 340 38.77 -9.44 -4.73
C LYS A 340 38.59 -9.60 -3.21
N LYS A 341 37.62 -8.91 -2.62
CA LYS A 341 37.31 -9.02 -1.18
C LYS A 341 36.77 -10.41 -0.81
N PHE A 342 35.88 -10.99 -1.62
CA PHE A 342 35.39 -12.36 -1.41
C PHE A 342 36.54 -13.38 -1.48
N ALA A 343 37.36 -13.32 -2.53
CA ALA A 343 38.51 -14.21 -2.66
C ALA A 343 39.54 -14.08 -1.52
N GLN A 344 39.69 -12.89 -0.94
CA GLN A 344 40.52 -12.68 0.25
C GLN A 344 39.92 -13.34 1.49
N LYS A 345 38.62 -13.15 1.73
CA LYS A 345 37.90 -13.80 2.84
C LYS A 345 37.96 -15.32 2.76
N ASP A 346 37.76 -15.89 1.57
CA ASP A 346 37.82 -17.34 1.37
C ASP A 346 39.20 -17.90 1.68
N LYS A 347 40.27 -17.19 1.26
CA LYS A 347 41.65 -17.55 1.59
C LYS A 347 41.93 -17.48 3.09
N GLU A 348 41.43 -16.45 3.78
CA GLU A 348 41.57 -16.30 5.23
C GLU A 348 40.81 -17.40 5.99
N LEU A 349 39.60 -17.74 5.55
CA LEU A 349 38.79 -18.80 6.16
C LEU A 349 39.46 -20.17 5.97
N ALA A 350 39.94 -20.47 4.76
CA ALA A 350 40.68 -21.69 4.48
C ALA A 350 41.96 -21.80 5.33
N LYS A 351 42.69 -20.69 5.50
CA LYS A 351 43.88 -20.67 6.38
C LYS A 351 43.54 -20.95 7.84
N LYS A 352 42.37 -20.53 8.34
CA LYS A 352 41.92 -20.82 9.73
C LYS A 352 41.41 -22.26 9.91
N MET A 353 40.88 -22.88 8.85
CA MET A 353 40.33 -24.24 8.91
C MET A 353 41.41 -25.32 8.72
N PHE A 354 42.47 -25.01 7.98
CA PHE A 354 43.49 -25.99 7.55
C PHE A 354 44.93 -25.64 7.94
N GLY A 355 45.14 -24.51 8.62
CA GLY A 355 46.42 -24.10 9.20
C GLY A 355 46.27 -23.88 10.69
#